data_AF-G7M8U7-F1
#
_entry.id   AF-G7M8U7-F1
#
_cell.length_a   1.000
_cell.length_b   1.000
_cell.length_c   1.000
_cell.angle_alpha   90.00
_cell.angle_beta   90.00
_cell.angle_gamma   90.00
#
_symmetry.space_group_name_H-M   'P 1'
#
loop_
_entity.id
_entity.type
_entity.pdbx_description
1 polymer ?
#
loop_
_entity_poly.entity_id
_entity_poly.type
_entity_poly.pdbx_seq_one_letter_code
_entity_poly.pdbx_strand_id
1 'polypeptide(L)' 'MNTNNEIIKAINNSLLKNLEFEFIAKLEDLTLSDIDDIEKMSNVNNKYNLTYQIIDNIYIKIYYSLQSVC' A
#
# COMPACT_ATOMS: atom_id res chain seq x y z
N MET A 1 -6.03 -3.31 19.38
CA MET A 1 -4.79 -2.89 18.68
C MET A 1 -5.20 -2.42 17.30
N ASN A 2 -4.83 -1.20 16.91
CA ASN A 2 -5.36 -0.57 15.70
C ASN A 2 -4.56 -1.08 14.48
N THR A 3 -5.16 -1.97 13.68
CA THR A 3 -4.56 -2.67 12.53
C THR A 3 -3.93 -1.69 11.52
N ASN A 4 -4.48 -0.47 11.40
CA ASN A 4 -3.96 0.60 10.56
C ASN A 4 -2.49 0.94 10.86
N ASN A 5 -2.10 0.86 12.13
CA ASN A 5 -0.75 1.20 12.53
C ASN A 5 0.28 0.15 12.08
N GLU A 6 -0.14 -1.10 11.85
CA GLU A 6 0.73 -2.17 11.36
C GLU A 6 0.89 -2.15 9.84
N ILE A 7 -0.19 -1.86 9.11
CA ILE A 7 -0.15 -1.73 7.63
C ILE A 7 0.72 -0.53 7.24
N ILE A 8 0.48 0.64 7.86
CA ILE A 8 1.28 1.85 7.60
C ILE A 8 2.74 1.62 8.00
N LYS A 9 3.02 0.90 9.09
CA LYS A 9 4.39 0.53 9.46
C LYS A 9 5.04 -0.42 8.45
N ALA A 10 4.33 -1.42 7.98
CA ALA A 10 4.84 -2.38 6.99
C ALA A 10 5.16 -1.68 5.67
N ILE A 11 4.27 -0.79 5.22
CA ILE A 11 4.48 0.07 4.07
C ILE A 11 5.73 0.94 4.32
N ASN A 12 5.74 1.77 5.37
CA ASN A 12 6.85 2.70 5.66
C ASN A 12 8.21 2.00 5.83
N ASN A 13 8.26 0.83 6.47
CA ASN A 13 9.50 0.07 6.59
C ASN A 13 10.00 -0.46 5.23
N SER A 14 9.09 -0.83 4.34
CA SER A 14 9.44 -1.29 3.00
C SER A 14 9.85 -0.11 2.10
N LEU A 15 9.18 1.04 2.24
CA LEU A 15 9.57 2.32 1.65
C LEU A 15 11.00 2.71 2.03
N LEU A 16 11.32 2.67 3.33
CA LEU A 16 12.65 3.02 3.85
C LEU A 16 13.76 2.12 3.33
N LYS A 17 13.43 0.87 2.99
CA LYS A 17 14.39 -0.12 2.47
C LYS A 17 14.48 -0.12 0.94
N ASN A 18 13.68 0.70 0.25
CA ASN A 18 13.53 0.69 -1.22
C ASN A 18 13.25 -0.71 -1.76
N LEU A 19 12.48 -1.52 -1.03
CA LEU A 19 12.13 -2.87 -1.44
C LEU A 19 10.72 -2.88 -2.01
N GLU A 20 10.54 -3.64 -3.08
CA GLU A 20 9.21 -3.98 -3.57
C GLU A 20 8.49 -4.81 -2.52
N PHE A 21 7.20 -4.56 -2.34
CA PHE A 21 6.40 -5.33 -1.42
C PHE A 21 4.99 -5.55 -1.94
N GLU A 22 4.41 -6.67 -1.50
CA GLU A 22 3.05 -7.07 -1.76
C GLU A 22 2.35 -7.26 -0.43
N PHE A 23 1.15 -6.69 -0.29
CA PHE A 23 0.35 -6.78 0.91
C PHE A 23 -1.10 -7.12 0.56
N ILE A 24 -1.73 -8.02 1.32
CA ILE A 24 -3.13 -8.40 1.16
C ILE A 24 -3.84 -8.14 2.50
N ALA A 25 -4.91 -7.36 2.46
CA ALA A 25 -5.81 -7.15 3.59
C ALA A 25 -7.25 -7.38 3.16
N LYS A 26 -8.14 -7.61 4.13
CA LYS A 26 -9.56 -7.57 3.85
C LYS A 26 -10.03 -6.12 3.71
N LEU A 27 -11.03 -5.91 2.87
CA LEU A 27 -11.71 -4.62 2.72
C LEU A 27 -12.39 -4.17 4.01
N GLU A 28 -12.91 -5.10 4.82
CA GLU A 28 -13.53 -4.80 6.13
C GLU A 28 -12.53 -4.24 7.15
N ASP A 29 -11.24 -4.57 6.98
CA ASP A 29 -10.17 -4.13 7.87
C ASP A 29 -9.59 -2.76 7.48
N LEU A 30 -10.07 -2.16 6.38
CA LEU A 30 -9.58 -0.88 5.86
C LEU A 30 -10.67 0.18 5.90
N THR A 31 -10.31 1.35 6.42
CA THR A 31 -11.17 2.52 6.37
C THR A 31 -10.96 3.27 5.05
N LEU A 32 -11.94 4.11 4.68
CA LEU A 32 -11.79 5.04 3.57
C LEU A 32 -10.55 5.94 3.73
N SER A 33 -10.20 6.31 4.96
CA SER A 33 -9.00 7.10 5.24
C SER A 33 -7.71 6.35 4.91
N ASP A 34 -7.68 5.03 5.15
CA ASP A 34 -6.49 4.22 4.84
C ASP A 34 -6.26 4.14 3.34
N ILE A 35 -7.34 4.00 2.55
CA ILE A 35 -7.28 4.02 1.08
C ILE A 35 -6.78 5.39 0.60
N ASP A 36 -7.29 6.47 1.18
CA ASP A 36 -6.91 7.86 0.85
C ASP A 36 -5.41 8.12 1.15
N ASP A 37 -4.90 7.58 2.25
CA ASP A 37 -3.49 7.69 2.63
C ASP A 37 -2.58 6.84 1.72
N ILE A 38 -3.03 5.64 1.33
CA ILE A 38 -2.36 4.79 0.35
C ILE A 38 -2.24 5.51 -1.01
N GLU A 39 -3.33 6.14 -1.49
CA GLU A 39 -3.32 6.90 -2.74
C GLU A 39 -2.41 8.13 -2.66
N LYS A 40 -2.40 8.87 -1.55
CA LYS A 40 -1.47 9.99 -1.35
C LYS A 40 -0.02 9.53 -1.36
N MET A 41 0.31 8.40 -0.72
CA MET A 41 1.65 7.84 -0.75
C MET A 41 2.13 7.48 -2.16
N SER A 42 1.21 7.05 -3.04
CA SER A 42 1.53 6.80 -4.45
C SER A 42 1.99 8.05 -5.21
N ASN A 43 1.41 9.21 -4.87
CA ASN A 43 1.62 10.46 -5.61
C ASN A 43 2.78 11.32 -5.07
N VAL A 44 3.27 11.08 -3.86
CA VAL A 44 4.33 11.91 -3.26
C VAL A 44 5.70 11.64 -3.87
N ASN A 45 5.92 10.46 -4.46
CA ASN A 45 7.25 10.03 -4.84
C ASN A 45 7.23 9.37 -6.23
N ASN A 46 7.52 10.15 -7.28
CA ASN A 46 7.70 9.76 -8.71
C ASN A 46 8.83 8.71 -8.96
N LYS A 47 9.26 8.02 -7.91
CA LYS A 47 10.25 6.96 -7.95
C LYS A 47 9.62 5.59 -7.71
N TYR A 48 8.35 5.55 -7.37
CA TYR A 48 7.66 4.34 -6.98
C TYR A 48 6.26 4.31 -7.54
N ASN A 49 5.80 3.11 -7.87
CA ASN A 49 4.45 2.87 -8.35
C ASN A 49 3.71 2.06 -7.30
N LEU A 50 2.61 2.63 -6.79
CA LEU A 50 1.69 1.92 -5.91
C LEU A 50 0.44 1.58 -6.72
N THR A 51 0.09 0.30 -6.76
CA THR A 51 -1.12 -0.19 -7.45
C THR A 51 -1.92 -1.07 -6.52
N TYR A 52 -3.24 -1.11 -6.68
CA TYR A 52 -4.10 -1.99 -5.91
C TYR A 52 -5.08 -2.76 -6.79
N GLN A 53 -5.49 -3.92 -6.30
CA GLN A 53 -6.48 -4.79 -6.93
C GLN A 53 -7.45 -5.31 -5.87
N ILE A 54 -8.75 -5.18 -6.13
CA ILE A 54 -9.78 -5.83 -5.31
C ILE A 54 -9.92 -7.29 -5.78
N ILE A 55 -9.90 -8.24 -4.82
CA ILE A 55 -10.02 -9.68 -5.06
C ILE A 55 -11.27 -10.17 -4.35
N ASP A 56 -12.15 -10.85 -5.09
CA ASP A 56 -13.39 -11.46 -4.62
C ASP A 56 -14.33 -10.52 -3.84
N ASN A 57 -14.20 -9.20 -4.03
CA ASN A 57 -14.89 -8.15 -3.25
C ASN A 57 -14.70 -8.24 -1.73
N ILE A 58 -13.73 -9.03 -1.27
CA ILE A 58 -13.45 -9.27 0.15
C ILE A 58 -12.07 -8.75 0.51
N TYR A 59 -11.12 -8.82 -0.42
CA TYR A 59 -9.74 -8.45 -0.19
C TYR A 59 -9.31 -7.30 -1.08
N ILE A 60 -8.33 -6.54 -0.61
CA ILE A 60 -7.51 -5.66 -1.44
C ILE A 60 -6.08 -6.15 -1.39
N LYS A 61 -5.47 -6.20 -2.56
CA LYS A 61 -4.07 -6.50 -2.76
C LYS A 61 -3.36 -5.22 -3.19
N ILE A 62 -2.39 -4.79 -2.42
CA ILE A 62 -1.60 -3.58 -2.67
C ILE A 62 -0.20 -4.02 -3.06
N TYR A 63 0.27 -3.50 -4.18
CA TYR A 63 1.63 -3.68 -4.67
C TYR A 63 2.36 -2.36 -4.68
N TYR A 64 3.60 -2.40 -4.22
CA TYR A 64 4.52 -1.30 -4.28
C TYR A 64 5.79 -1.73 -5.01
N SER A 65 6.17 -0.98 -6.03
CA SER A 65 7.37 -1.25 -6.82
C SER A 65 8.18 0.02 -7.03
N LEU A 66 9.49 -0.14 -7.26
CA LEU A 66 10.30 0.95 -7.78
C LEU A 66 9.83 1.23 -9.21
N GLN A 67 9.56 2.49 -9.50
CA GLN A 67 9.31 2.94 -10.86
C GLN A 67 10.61 2.75 -11.62
N SER A 68 10.70 1.68 -12.41
CA SER A 68 11.82 1.49 -13.33
C SER A 68 11.79 2.63 -14.32
N VAL A 69 12.75 3.55 -14.17
CA VAL A 69 13.05 4.56 -15.16
C VAL A 69 13.73 3.82 -16.31
N CYS A 70 12.98 3.55 -17.38
CA CYS A 70 13.55 3.17 -18.68
C CYS A 70 14.35 4.32 -19.27
#